data_AF-A0A6G0Z1Y9-F1
#
_entry.id   AF-A0A6G0Z1Y9-F1
#
_cell.length_a   1.000
_cell.length_b   1.000
_cell.length_c   1.000
_cell.angle_alpha   90.00
_cell.angle_beta   90.00
_cell.angle_gamma   90.00
#
_symmetry.space_group_name_H-M   'P 1'
#
loop_
_entity.id
_entity.type
_entity.pdbx_description
1 polymer ?
#
loop_
_entity_poly.entity_id
_entity_poly.type
_entity_poly.pdbx_seq_one_letter_code
_entity_poly.pdbx_strand_id
1 'polypeptide(L)'
;MQEWDFDIFKDSKKCAKSIICYKCNSKYDPRCGDPFNPYTIGLVDCNITDVPSHLKGKEPVICRKTVQNIHKSIRIVRDCGYVEDPVHDDQDCYSRLGSHDIDVTHCSCTSDMCNGSRMVVSNGPYWYSVTTSAMVSTAAITIMGFFLNIHHL
;
A
#
# COMPACT_ATOMS: atom_id res chain seq x y z
N MET A 1 -6.45 -63.38 -2.68
CA MET A 1 -5.37 -62.39 -2.53
C MET A 1 -5.51 -61.40 -3.66
N GLN A 2 -6.14 -60.25 -3.39
CA GLN A 2 -6.18 -59.09 -4.28
C GLN A 2 -5.97 -57.87 -3.37
N GLU A 3 -4.92 -57.11 -3.70
CA GLU A 3 -4.59 -55.75 -3.26
C GLU A 3 -5.84 -54.86 -3.12
N TRP A 4 -5.95 -54.13 -1.99
CA TRP A 4 -6.81 -52.95 -1.89
C TRP A 4 -6.08 -51.85 -1.06
N ASP A 5 -5.33 -51.04 -1.80
CA ASP A 5 -5.02 -49.60 -1.68
C ASP A 5 -4.89 -48.89 -0.30
N PHE A 6 -3.64 -48.77 0.14
CA PHE A 6 -2.83 -47.54 0.22
C PHE A 6 -3.43 -46.11 0.16
N ASP A 7 -4.61 -45.81 0.74
CA ASP A 7 -5.15 -44.43 0.75
C ASP A 7 -5.54 -43.87 2.15
N ILE A 8 -4.91 -44.34 3.24
CA ILE A 8 -5.16 -43.85 4.62
C ILE A 8 -4.46 -42.51 4.95
N PHE A 9 -3.64 -41.94 4.05
CA PHE A 9 -2.90 -40.68 4.28
C PHE A 9 -3.24 -39.53 3.32
N LYS A 10 -4.44 -39.52 2.70
CA LYS A 10 -4.92 -38.35 1.94
C LYS A 10 -5.67 -37.30 2.76
N ASP A 11 -5.78 -37.45 4.07
CA ASP A 11 -5.99 -36.30 4.97
C ASP A 11 -4.62 -35.66 5.25
N SER A 12 -4.06 -35.07 4.19
CA SER A 12 -3.24 -33.88 4.35
C SER A 12 -4.09 -32.92 5.19
N LYS A 13 -3.79 -32.83 6.49
CA LYS A 13 -4.20 -31.70 7.30
C LYS A 13 -3.80 -30.47 6.49
N LYS A 14 -4.78 -29.86 5.81
CA LYS A 14 -4.67 -28.50 5.36
C LYS A 14 -4.38 -27.73 6.65
N CYS A 15 -3.14 -27.31 6.86
CA CYS A 15 -2.82 -26.39 7.93
C CYS A 15 -3.75 -25.21 7.68
N ALA A 16 -4.79 -25.05 8.50
CA ALA A 16 -5.67 -23.90 8.43
C ALA A 16 -4.74 -22.69 8.48
N LYS A 17 -4.60 -22.01 7.35
CA LYS A 17 -3.68 -20.89 7.21
C LYS A 17 -4.35 -19.72 7.92
N SER A 18 -4.24 -19.68 9.24
CA SER A 18 -4.67 -18.54 10.04
C SER A 18 -3.78 -17.37 9.70
N ILE A 19 -4.38 -16.25 9.33
CA ILE A 19 -3.69 -14.99 9.07
C ILE A 19 -4.13 -13.94 10.08
N ILE A 20 -3.19 -13.15 10.56
CA ILE A 20 -3.43 -12.07 11.51
C ILE A 20 -3.35 -10.74 10.76
N CYS A 21 -4.39 -9.91 10.84
CA CYS A 21 -4.46 -8.65 10.10
C CYS A 21 -4.84 -7.47 11.00
N TYR A 22 -4.51 -6.25 10.57
CA TYR A 22 -5.14 -5.07 11.15
C TYR A 22 -6.59 -5.00 10.66
N LYS A 23 -7.53 -4.72 11.58
CA LYS A 23 -8.94 -4.53 11.25
C LYS A 23 -9.44 -3.20 11.81
N CYS A 24 -9.68 -2.23 10.93
CA CYS A 24 -10.07 -0.89 11.34
C CYS A 24 -10.75 -0.10 10.21
N ASN A 25 -11.38 1.01 10.58
CA ASN A 25 -12.04 1.90 9.66
C ASN A 25 -11.83 3.37 10.05
N SER A 26 -11.12 4.11 9.20
CA SER A 26 -10.74 5.52 9.44
C SER A 26 -11.91 6.49 9.65
N LYS A 27 -13.13 6.14 9.21
CA LYS A 27 -14.33 6.93 9.52
C LYS A 27 -14.64 6.93 11.02
N TYR A 28 -14.37 5.84 11.72
CA TYR A 28 -14.70 5.65 13.13
C TYR A 28 -13.48 5.77 14.04
N ASP A 29 -12.30 5.44 13.53
CA ASP A 29 -11.04 5.54 14.23
C ASP A 29 -9.98 6.24 13.36
N PRO A 30 -9.70 7.54 13.58
CA PRO A 30 -8.73 8.30 12.80
C PRO A 30 -7.32 7.68 12.77
N ARG A 31 -6.96 6.86 13.76
CA ARG A 31 -5.65 6.18 13.83
C ARG A 31 -5.49 5.12 12.73
N CYS A 32 -6.59 4.69 12.12
CA CYS A 32 -6.61 3.83 10.93
C CYS A 32 -6.25 4.59 9.64
N GLY A 33 -6.03 5.90 9.69
CA GLY A 33 -5.55 6.68 8.55
C GLY A 33 -4.12 6.34 8.12
N ASP A 34 -3.62 7.10 7.14
CA ASP A 34 -2.19 7.15 6.79
C ASP A 34 -1.66 8.55 7.15
N PRO A 35 -0.44 8.69 7.71
CA PRO A 35 0.52 7.64 8.02
C PRO A 35 0.02 6.70 9.12
N PHE A 36 0.26 5.40 8.93
CA PHE A 36 -0.25 4.36 9.81
C PHE A 36 0.74 4.03 10.93
N ASN A 37 0.25 4.00 12.18
CA ASN A 37 1.03 3.55 13.32
C ASN A 37 0.57 2.13 13.73
N PRO A 38 1.41 1.09 13.55
CA PRO A 38 1.02 -0.29 13.86
C PRO A 38 0.73 -0.55 15.35
N TYR A 39 1.23 0.31 16.25
CA TYR A 39 1.03 0.14 17.68
C TYR A 39 -0.28 0.73 18.21
N THR A 40 -1.04 1.45 17.39
CA THR A 40 -2.26 2.17 17.84
C THR A 40 -3.55 1.47 17.47
N ILE A 41 -3.50 0.44 16.61
CA ILE A 41 -4.65 -0.32 16.12
C ILE A 41 -4.45 -1.81 16.47
N GLY A 42 -5.53 -2.44 16.93
CA GLY A 42 -5.52 -3.85 17.28
C GLY A 42 -5.39 -4.78 16.07
N LEU A 43 -4.79 -5.93 16.32
CA LEU A 43 -4.74 -7.07 15.41
C LEU A 43 -5.90 -8.01 15.67
N VAL A 44 -6.35 -8.69 14.62
CA VAL A 44 -7.33 -9.77 14.73
C VAL A 44 -6.78 -11.01 14.07
N ASP A 45 -6.99 -12.17 14.69
CA ASP A 45 -6.85 -13.46 14.02
C ASP A 45 -8.09 -13.66 13.14
N CYS A 46 -7.89 -13.67 11.82
CA CYS A 46 -8.99 -13.67 10.88
C CYS A 46 -9.85 -14.94 10.97
N ASN A 47 -9.27 -16.06 11.40
CA ASN A 47 -9.96 -17.36 11.45
C ASN A 47 -11.04 -17.43 12.54
N ILE A 48 -10.96 -16.58 13.57
CA ILE A 48 -11.94 -16.53 14.67
C ILE A 48 -12.92 -15.35 14.54
N THR A 49 -12.86 -14.59 13.44
CA THR A 49 -13.80 -13.48 13.20
C THR A 49 -15.09 -13.95 12.53
N ASP A 50 -16.17 -13.22 12.78
CA ASP A 50 -17.45 -13.50 12.11
C ASP A 50 -17.30 -13.43 10.59
N VAL A 51 -17.50 -14.58 9.95
CA VAL A 51 -17.47 -14.69 8.49
C VAL A 51 -18.77 -14.11 7.91
N PRO A 52 -18.68 -13.18 6.94
CA PRO A 52 -19.87 -12.66 6.27
C PRO A 52 -20.75 -13.77 5.72
N SER A 53 -22.08 -13.61 5.81
CA SER A 53 -23.04 -14.66 5.44
C SER A 53 -22.88 -15.18 4.01
N HIS A 54 -22.47 -14.31 3.09
CA HIS A 54 -22.21 -14.61 1.68
C HIS A 54 -20.84 -15.29 1.43
N LEU A 55 -20.01 -15.46 2.46
CA LEU A 55 -18.69 -16.07 2.40
C LEU A 55 -18.57 -17.30 3.32
N LYS A 56 -19.69 -17.84 3.82
CA LYS A 56 -19.70 -19.04 4.66
C LYS A 56 -18.97 -20.19 3.96
N GLY A 57 -18.08 -20.86 4.69
CA GLY A 57 -17.26 -21.96 4.18
C GLY A 57 -15.98 -21.52 3.45
N LYS A 58 -15.70 -20.21 3.36
CA LYS A 58 -14.39 -19.71 2.91
C LYS A 58 -13.50 -19.39 4.10
N GLU A 59 -12.24 -19.76 3.99
CA GLU A 59 -11.21 -19.41 4.96
C GLU A 59 -10.63 -18.03 4.63
N PRO A 60 -10.40 -17.18 5.62
CA PRO A 60 -9.68 -15.94 5.42
C PRO A 60 -8.18 -16.25 5.30
N VAL A 61 -7.59 -15.87 4.18
CA VAL A 61 -6.22 -16.26 3.79
C VAL A 61 -5.34 -15.08 3.40
N ILE A 62 -5.92 -13.87 3.35
CA ILE A 62 -5.23 -12.62 3.02
C ILE A 62 -5.66 -11.47 3.93
N CYS A 63 -4.81 -10.46 4.08
CA CYS A 63 -5.18 -9.17 4.60
C CYS A 63 -5.51 -8.21 3.45
N ARG A 64 -6.46 -7.30 3.68
CA ARG A 64 -6.88 -6.27 2.72
C ARG A 64 -6.70 -4.88 3.30
N LYS A 65 -6.34 -3.94 2.42
CA LYS A 65 -6.40 -2.50 2.65
C LYS A 65 -7.13 -1.86 1.47
N THR A 66 -8.19 -1.11 1.76
CA THR A 66 -8.96 -0.38 0.76
C THR A 66 -8.90 1.10 1.09
N VAL A 67 -8.50 1.92 0.12
CA VAL A 67 -8.50 3.38 0.22
C VAL A 67 -9.58 3.90 -0.72
N GLN A 68 -10.59 4.54 -0.16
CA GLN A 68 -11.71 5.12 -0.88
C GLN A 68 -11.55 6.63 -0.86
N ASN A 69 -11.53 7.26 -2.03
CA ASN A 69 -11.65 8.70 -2.16
C ASN A 69 -13.07 9.01 -2.64
N ILE A 70 -13.90 9.53 -1.75
CA ILE A 70 -15.30 9.85 -2.02
C ILE A 70 -15.44 11.37 -1.90
N HIS A 71 -15.65 12.07 -3.01
CA HIS A 71 -15.87 13.53 -3.01
C HIS A 71 -14.80 14.28 -2.19
N LYS A 72 -13.51 13.95 -2.39
CA LYS A 72 -12.34 14.50 -1.69
C LYS A 72 -12.18 14.07 -0.22
N SER A 73 -13.01 13.17 0.28
CA SER A 73 -12.85 12.56 1.60
C SER A 73 -12.20 11.19 1.46
N ILE A 74 -11.04 11.02 2.10
CA ILE A 74 -10.31 9.75 2.10
C ILE A 74 -10.82 8.88 3.25
N ARG A 75 -11.19 7.64 2.93
CA ARG A 75 -11.55 6.60 3.88
C ARG A 75 -10.70 5.35 3.63
N ILE A 76 -9.88 5.02 4.61
CA ILE A 76 -9.11 3.79 4.68
C ILE A 76 -9.87 2.75 5.52
N VAL A 77 -9.95 1.54 4.99
CA VAL A 77 -10.49 0.35 5.66
C VAL A 77 -9.46 -0.77 5.57
N ARG A 78 -9.18 -1.41 6.69
CA ARG A 78 -8.33 -2.60 6.79
C ARG A 78 -9.19 -3.75 7.30
N ASP A 79 -9.11 -4.92 6.66
CA ASP A 79 -9.92 -6.08 7.05
C ASP A 79 -9.27 -7.39 6.59
N CYS A 80 -9.82 -8.51 7.06
CA CYS A 80 -9.54 -9.85 6.57
C CYS A 80 -10.14 -10.07 5.18
N GLY A 81 -9.50 -10.89 4.35
CA GLY A 81 -9.98 -11.27 3.03
C GLY A 81 -10.02 -12.78 2.82
N TYR A 82 -10.98 -13.21 2.01
CA TYR A 82 -11.38 -14.62 1.84
C TYR A 82 -11.20 -15.15 0.41
N VAL A 83 -10.78 -14.28 -0.50
CA VAL A 83 -10.62 -14.60 -1.91
C VAL A 83 -9.22 -14.15 -2.29
N GLU A 84 -8.39 -15.14 -2.63
CA GLU A 84 -7.06 -14.93 -3.19
C GLU A 84 -7.19 -14.50 -4.65
N ASP A 85 -6.28 -13.62 -5.03
CA ASP A 85 -6.05 -13.19 -6.40
C ASP A 85 -4.53 -13.19 -6.63
N PRO A 86 -3.96 -14.28 -7.14
CA PRO A 86 -2.51 -14.42 -7.33
C PRO A 86 -1.88 -13.33 -8.21
N VAL A 87 -2.69 -12.60 -8.99
CA VAL A 87 -2.22 -11.52 -9.88
C VAL A 87 -1.99 -10.22 -9.10
N HIS A 88 -2.74 -9.98 -8.02
CA HIS A 88 -2.71 -8.72 -7.28
C HIS A 88 -2.30 -8.88 -5.82
N ASP A 89 -2.49 -10.07 -5.24
CA ASP A 89 -2.02 -10.40 -3.90
C ASP A 89 -0.50 -10.31 -3.85
N ASP A 90 0.00 -9.56 -2.87
CA ASP A 90 1.44 -9.29 -2.74
C ASP A 90 2.09 -8.48 -3.85
N GLN A 91 1.28 -7.88 -4.72
CA GLN A 91 1.70 -6.96 -5.78
C GLN A 91 1.30 -5.51 -5.49
N ASP A 92 1.51 -4.65 -6.48
CA ASP A 92 1.08 -3.25 -6.47
C ASP A 92 -0.44 -3.12 -6.33
N CYS A 93 -0.85 -2.13 -5.54
CA CYS A 93 -2.27 -1.82 -5.38
C CYS A 93 -2.88 -1.36 -6.71
N TYR A 94 -4.13 -1.74 -6.95
CA TYR A 94 -4.84 -1.33 -8.15
C TYR A 94 -6.04 -0.44 -7.81
N SER A 95 -6.31 0.55 -8.66
CA SER A 95 -7.48 1.41 -8.53
C SER A 95 -8.62 0.95 -9.43
N ARG A 96 -9.84 1.28 -9.00
CA ARG A 96 -11.08 1.17 -9.76
C ARG A 96 -11.81 2.49 -9.66
N LEU A 97 -12.00 3.15 -10.81
CA LEU A 97 -12.80 4.36 -10.91
C LEU A 97 -14.27 3.97 -10.85
N GLY A 98 -14.97 4.48 -9.85
CA GLY A 98 -16.42 4.39 -9.73
C GLY A 98 -17.13 5.56 -10.42
N SER A 99 -18.45 5.48 -10.48
CA SER A 99 -19.30 6.62 -10.88
C SER A 99 -19.32 7.69 -9.77
N HIS A 100 -19.55 8.95 -10.14
CA HIS A 100 -19.69 10.09 -9.20
C HIS A 100 -18.44 10.41 -8.35
N ASP A 101 -17.25 10.54 -8.97
CA ASP A 101 -16.01 10.96 -8.29
C ASP A 101 -15.62 10.08 -7.09
N ILE A 102 -15.82 8.77 -7.25
CA ILE A 102 -15.40 7.75 -6.29
C ILE A 102 -14.22 7.01 -6.90
N ASP A 103 -13.04 7.14 -6.30
CA ASP A 103 -11.87 6.31 -6.64
C ASP A 103 -11.60 5.33 -5.49
N VAL A 104 -11.42 4.05 -5.81
CA VAL A 104 -11.14 3.01 -4.82
C VAL A 104 -9.87 2.26 -5.19
N THR A 105 -8.86 2.38 -4.35
CA THR A 105 -7.63 1.61 -4.44
C THR A 105 -7.70 0.39 -3.52
N HIS A 106 -7.40 -0.78 -4.08
CA HIS A 106 -7.37 -2.05 -3.39
C HIS A 106 -5.95 -2.60 -3.32
N CYS A 107 -5.55 -3.02 -2.12
CA CYS A 107 -4.32 -3.76 -1.86
C CYS A 107 -4.66 -5.03 -1.10
N SER A 108 -3.96 -6.12 -1.43
CA SER A 108 -4.07 -7.40 -0.74
C SER A 108 -2.71 -8.06 -0.54
N CYS A 109 -2.61 -8.89 0.49
CA CYS A 109 -1.35 -9.46 0.92
C CYS A 109 -1.54 -10.72 1.76
N THR A 110 -0.60 -11.67 1.68
CA THR A 110 -0.80 -13.03 2.25
C THR A 110 -0.05 -13.29 3.56
N SER A 111 0.74 -12.32 4.06
CA SER A 111 1.51 -12.44 5.30
C SER A 111 0.84 -11.74 6.49
N ASP A 112 1.22 -12.12 7.71
CA ASP A 112 0.65 -11.48 8.90
C ASP A 112 0.98 -9.99 8.96
N MET A 113 0.00 -9.19 9.36
CA MET A 113 0.12 -7.76 9.63
C MET A 113 0.54 -6.93 8.40
N CYS A 114 0.51 -7.52 7.21
CA CYS A 114 0.99 -6.89 5.97
C CYS A 114 0.15 -5.71 5.52
N ASN A 115 -1.13 -5.64 5.91
CA ASN A 115 -2.00 -4.52 5.58
C ASN A 115 -1.76 -3.27 6.43
N GLY A 116 -0.74 -3.26 7.30
CA GLY A 116 -0.30 -2.05 8.01
C GLY A 116 0.19 -0.98 7.04
N SER A 117 0.94 -1.36 6.00
CA SER A 117 1.47 -0.45 4.99
C SER A 117 1.65 -1.13 3.63
N ARG A 118 1.30 -0.43 2.54
CA ARG A 118 1.79 -0.67 1.16
C ARG A 118 1.59 0.54 0.22
N MET A 119 1.62 1.77 0.78
CA MET A 119 1.41 3.11 0.16
C MET A 119 0.16 3.30 -0.74
N VAL A 120 -0.69 4.27 -0.39
CA VAL A 120 -1.43 5.07 -1.40
C VAL A 120 -0.98 6.51 -1.24
N VAL A 121 0.12 6.88 -1.92
CA VAL A 121 0.46 8.29 -2.08
C VAL A 121 -0.27 8.76 -3.33
N SER A 122 -1.41 9.42 -3.15
CA SER A 122 -1.93 10.31 -4.19
C SER A 122 -0.97 11.49 -4.30
N ASN A 123 0.07 11.33 -5.13
CA ASN A 123 0.83 12.45 -5.63
C ASN A 123 -0.08 13.14 -6.65
N GLY A 124 -0.82 14.17 -6.23
CA GLY A 124 -1.18 15.24 -7.16
C GLY A 124 0.07 15.69 -7.93
N PRO A 125 -0.04 16.23 -9.15
CA PRO A 125 1.11 16.47 -10.02
C PRO A 125 2.10 17.37 -9.29
N TYR A 126 3.22 16.79 -8.85
CA TYR A 126 4.37 17.55 -8.36
C TYR A 126 5.01 18.22 -9.57
N TRP A 127 4.47 19.38 -9.95
CA TRP A 127 5.16 20.33 -10.80
C TRP A 127 6.09 21.13 -9.89
N TYR A 128 7.35 20.73 -9.70
CA TYR A 128 8.38 21.67 -9.26
C TYR A 128 9.68 21.37 -9.99
N SER A 129 9.74 22.01 -11.16
CA SER A 129 10.85 22.73 -11.77
C SER A 129 12.24 22.09 -11.82
N VAL A 130 12.56 21.67 -13.04
CA VAL A 130 13.90 21.73 -13.63
C VAL A 130 14.62 23.01 -13.21
N THR A 131 15.77 22.90 -12.54
CA THR A 131 16.85 23.88 -12.69
C THR A 131 18.03 23.18 -13.34
N THR A 132 18.09 23.25 -14.66
CA THR A 132 19.29 22.96 -15.44
C THR A 132 20.33 24.04 -15.14
N SER A 133 21.24 23.80 -14.19
CA SER A 133 22.50 24.53 -14.19
C SER A 133 23.49 23.78 -15.08
N ALA A 134 23.34 23.99 -16.39
CA ALA A 134 24.42 23.72 -17.33
C ALA A 134 25.58 24.66 -16.96
N MET A 135 26.65 24.13 -16.37
CA MET A 135 27.91 24.87 -16.30
C MET A 135 28.54 24.84 -17.69
N VAL A 136 28.16 25.83 -18.51
CA VAL A 136 28.89 26.16 -19.74
C VAL A 136 30.17 26.87 -19.31
N SER A 137 31.26 26.12 -19.21
CA SER A 137 32.60 26.68 -18.97
C SER A 137 33.18 27.21 -20.29
N THR A 138 32.80 28.44 -20.64
CA THR A 138 33.50 29.32 -21.59
C THR A 138 33.33 30.75 -21.06
N ALA A 139 34.30 31.66 -21.00
CA ALA A 139 35.68 31.69 -21.45
C ALA A 139 36.42 32.81 -20.67
N ALA A 140 37.75 32.78 -20.71
CA ALA A 140 38.64 33.93 -20.83
C ALA A 140 38.28 35.21 -20.05
N ILE A 141 38.92 35.41 -18.88
CA ILE A 141 39.22 36.76 -18.40
C ILE A 141 40.63 37.09 -18.84
N THR A 142 40.70 37.82 -19.95
CA THR A 142 41.88 38.46 -20.50
C THR A 142 42.48 39.43 -19.48
N ILE A 143 43.71 39.15 -19.06
CA ILE A 143 44.58 40.07 -18.33
C ILE A 143 45.04 41.13 -19.33
N MET A 144 44.50 42.35 -19.22
CA MET A 144 44.95 43.63 -19.81
C MET A 144 43.74 44.56 -19.68
N GLY A 145 43.76 45.72 -19.04
CA GLY A 145 44.81 46.56 -18.51
C GLY A 145 44.19 47.96 -18.38
N PHE A 146 44.80 48.76 -17.51
CA PHE A 146 44.76 50.22 -17.52
C PHE A 146 43.46 50.97 -17.14
N PHE A 147 43.70 52.04 -16.37
CA PHE A 147 42.84 53.19 -16.09
C PHE A 147 41.80 53.08 -14.98
N LEU A 148 42.27 52.97 -13.73
CA LEU A 148 41.77 53.88 -12.69
C LEU A 148 42.96 54.64 -12.10
N ASN A 149 43.07 55.87 -12.56
CA ASN A 149 44.00 56.88 -12.12
C ASN A 149 43.31 57.67 -10.99
N ILE A 150 44.12 58.17 -10.05
CA ILE A 150 43.87 59.30 -9.14
C ILE A 150 42.93 59.07 -7.93
N HIS A 151 43.49 58.99 -6.71
CA HIS A 151 43.45 60.06 -5.69
C HIS A 151 43.92 59.57 -4.29
N HIS A 152 45.10 60.06 -3.89
CA HIS A 152 45.33 60.68 -2.58
C HIS A 152 45.40 59.80 -1.31
N LEU A 153 46.54 59.13 -1.08
CA LEU A 153 47.43 59.27 0.10
C LEU A 153 48.58 58.26 0.02
#